data_AF-A0AAE0SA15-F1
#
_entry.id   AF-A0AAE0SA15-F1
#
_cell.length_a   1.000
_cell.length_b   1.000
_cell.length_c   1.000
_cell.angle_alpha   90.00
_cell.angle_beta   90.00
_cell.angle_gamma   90.00
#
_symmetry.space_group_name_H-M   'P 1'
#
loop_
_entity.id
_entity.type
_entity.pdbx_description
1 polymer ?
#
loop_
_entity_poly.entity_id
_entity_poly.type
_entity_poly.pdbx_seq_one_letter_code
_entity_poly.pdbx_strand_id
1 'polypeptide(L)'
;MGFSVLCDMDTDGCGWTVFQRRVDGTVNFARGWTEYQVGFGNLKGKFWLGNQQLHLLTKQGRKRLFVQVKSVGCMDIANNLIMAPYD
;
A
#
# COMPACT_ATOMS: atom_id res chain seq x y z
N MET A 1 3.54 14.17 17.05
CA MET A 1 3.06 12.79 17.21
C MET A 1 3.37 12.02 15.95
N GLY A 2 3.98 10.84 16.08
CA GLY A 2 4.26 9.94 14.95
C GLY A 2 3.22 8.82 14.86
N PHE A 3 3.20 8.11 13.74
CA PHE A 3 2.38 6.91 13.53
C PHE A 3 3.24 5.79 12.92
N SER A 4 2.85 4.55 13.17
CA SER A 4 3.56 3.38 12.65
C SER A 4 3.23 3.14 11.18
N VAL A 5 4.24 2.78 10.40
CA VAL A 5 4.12 2.44 8.97
C VAL A 5 4.83 1.13 8.69
N LEU A 6 4.46 0.47 7.59
CA LEU A 6 5.22 -0.64 7.05
C LEU A 6 6.22 -0.08 6.02
N CYS A 7 7.51 -0.36 6.25
CA CYS A 7 8.58 -0.02 5.31
C CYS A 7 8.95 -1.26 4.50
N ASP A 8 8.92 -1.13 3.18
CA ASP A 8 9.52 -2.10 2.26
C ASP A 8 10.95 -1.65 1.94
N MET A 9 11.91 -2.47 2.38
CA MET A 9 13.34 -2.24 2.22
C MET A 9 13.96 -3.16 1.18
N ASP A 10 13.19 -4.01 0.50
CA ASP A 10 13.70 -5.01 -0.42
C ASP A 10 13.38 -4.68 -1.89
N THR A 11 12.28 -3.96 -2.14
CA THR A 11 11.83 -3.62 -3.50
C THR A 11 12.48 -2.33 -4.04
N ASP A 12 12.90 -2.34 -5.32
CA ASP A 12 13.33 -1.19 -6.13
C ASP A 12 14.18 -0.13 -5.39
N GLY A 13 15.41 -0.49 -5.01
CA GLY A 13 16.36 0.46 -4.42
C GLY A 13 16.09 0.85 -2.96
N CYS A 14 15.15 0.18 -2.29
CA CYS A 14 14.85 0.27 -0.85
C CYS A 14 14.19 1.60 -0.42
N GLY A 15 13.35 1.57 0.64
CA GLY A 15 12.84 2.79 1.31
C GLY A 15 11.40 3.18 0.97
N TRP A 16 10.56 2.22 0.57
CA TRP A 16 9.16 2.48 0.26
C TRP A 16 8.29 2.42 1.51
N THR A 17 7.42 3.43 1.68
CA THR A 17 6.37 3.39 2.71
C THR A 17 5.11 2.75 2.12
N VAL A 18 4.74 1.57 2.62
CA VAL A 18 3.55 0.85 2.18
C VAL A 18 2.33 1.43 2.88
N PHE A 19 1.41 2.01 2.11
CA PHE A 19 0.15 2.56 2.64
C PHE A 19 -1.07 1.67 2.39
N GLN A 20 -0.99 0.74 1.43
CA GLN A 20 -2.02 -0.26 1.17
C GLN A 20 -1.37 -1.61 0.87
N ARG A 21 -1.88 -2.69 1.49
CA ARG A 21 -1.50 -4.06 1.12
C ARG A 21 -2.73 -4.97 1.04
N ARG A 22 -2.88 -5.65 -0.10
CA ARG A 22 -3.90 -6.67 -0.36
C ARG A 22 -3.21 -7.94 -0.84
N VAL A 23 -3.48 -9.06 -0.18
CA VAL A 23 -2.86 -10.36 -0.51
C VAL A 23 -3.92 -11.42 -0.75
N ASP A 24 -5.06 -11.31 -0.09
CA ASP A 24 -6.25 -12.15 -0.31
C ASP A 24 -7.52 -11.35 0.06
N GLY A 25 -8.68 -12.02 0.03
CA GLY A 25 -9.99 -11.44 0.36
C GLY A 25 -10.39 -11.43 1.83
N THR A 26 -9.50 -11.72 2.79
CA THR A 26 -9.91 -11.89 4.20
C THR A 26 -10.17 -10.57 4.94
N VAL A 27 -9.66 -9.44 4.44
CA VAL A 27 -9.94 -8.11 5.00
C VAL A 27 -10.92 -7.42 4.08
N ASN A 28 -12.08 -7.04 4.62
CA ASN A 28 -13.08 -6.28 3.88
C ASN A 28 -12.61 -4.83 3.68
N PHE A 29 -12.54 -4.40 2.42
CA PHE A 29 -12.25 -3.02 2.01
C PHE A 29 -13.51 -2.22 1.62
N ALA A 30 -14.70 -2.83 1.58
CA ALA A 30 -15.96 -2.10 1.50
C ALA A 30 -16.29 -1.54 2.89
N ARG A 31 -15.69 -0.38 3.20
CA ARG A 31 -15.72 0.29 4.51
C ARG A 31 -16.23 1.73 4.38
N GLY A 32 -16.72 2.29 5.48
CA GLY A 32 -17.20 3.67 5.52
C GLY A 32 -16.07 4.70 5.45
N TRP A 33 -16.44 5.97 5.22
CA TRP A 33 -15.47 7.07 5.14
C TRP A 33 -14.58 7.18 6.38
N THR A 34 -15.18 7.10 7.58
CA THR A 34 -14.44 7.24 8.84
C THR A 34 -13.36 6.18 9.00
N GLU A 35 -13.62 4.93 8.60
CA GLU A 35 -12.64 3.85 8.63
C GLU A 35 -11.50 4.11 7.64
N TYR A 36 -11.81 4.59 6.43
CA TYR A 36 -10.79 4.99 5.46
C TYR A 36 -9.97 6.20 5.92
N GLN A 37 -10.59 7.12 6.67
CA GLN A 37 -9.93 8.30 7.21
C GLN A 37 -8.86 7.93 8.23
N VAL A 38 -9.17 7.02 9.17
CA VAL A 38 -8.26 6.61 10.25
C VAL A 38 -7.35 5.44 9.90
N GLY A 39 -7.75 4.59 8.95
CA GLY A 39 -7.06 3.34 8.60
C GLY A 39 -7.68 2.10 9.23
N PHE A 40 -7.42 0.93 8.63
CA PHE A 40 -7.91 -0.35 9.13
C PHE A 40 -7.01 -1.51 8.72
N GLY A 41 -7.17 -2.66 9.40
CA GLY A 41 -6.39 -3.87 9.17
C GLY A 41 -5.15 -3.95 10.04
N ASN A 42 -4.15 -4.72 9.60
CA ASN A 42 -2.92 -4.98 10.35
C ASN A 42 -1.70 -4.65 9.48
N LEU A 43 -0.80 -3.79 9.98
CA LEU A 43 0.44 -3.38 9.28
C LEU A 43 1.34 -4.56 8.89
N LYS A 44 1.32 -5.67 9.63
CA LYS A 44 2.05 -6.90 9.29
C LYS A 44 1.33 -7.78 8.27
N GLY A 45 0.08 -7.44 7.91
CA GLY A 45 -0.80 -8.20 7.04
C GLY A 45 -1.45 -7.33 5.96
N LYS A 46 -2.79 -7.34 5.90
CA LYS A 46 -3.55 -6.49 4.98
C LYS A 46 -4.07 -5.28 5.72
N PHE A 47 -3.89 -4.12 5.13
CA PHE A 47 -4.28 -2.87 5.75
C PHE A 47 -4.47 -1.75 4.73
N TRP A 48 -5.15 -0.72 5.21
CA TRP A 48 -5.17 0.64 4.69
C TRP A 48 -4.62 1.56 5.78
N LEU A 49 -3.58 2.33 5.48
CA LEU A 49 -2.88 3.17 6.46
C LEU A 49 -3.77 4.28 7.04
N GLY A 50 -4.72 4.78 6.25
CA GLY A 50 -5.59 5.89 6.60
C GLY A 50 -5.29 7.14 5.77
N ASN A 51 -6.35 7.83 5.36
CA ASN A 51 -6.24 8.99 4.47
C ASN A 51 -5.56 10.17 5.16
N GLN A 52 -5.73 10.34 6.48
CA GLN A 52 -5.07 11.43 7.21
C GLN A 52 -3.55 11.23 7.22
N GLN A 53 -3.11 10.01 7.48
CA GLN A 53 -1.70 9.62 7.49
C GLN A 53 -1.12 9.74 6.08
N LEU A 54 -1.83 9.26 5.07
CA LEU A 54 -1.41 9.38 3.67
C LEU A 54 -1.29 10.85 3.27
N HIS A 55 -2.25 11.70 3.63
CA HIS A 55 -2.17 13.14 3.39
C HIS A 55 -0.95 13.77 4.09
N LEU A 56 -0.65 13.39 5.34
CA LEU A 56 0.55 13.87 6.03
C LEU A 56 1.85 13.45 5.35
N LEU A 57 1.89 12.27 4.71
CA LEU A 57 3.04 11.78 3.96
C LEU A 57 3.20 12.48 2.60
N THR A 58 2.09 12.84 1.95
CA THR A 58 2.11 13.37 0.57
C THR A 58 1.95 14.88 0.46
N LYS A 59 1.54 15.58 1.53
CA LYS A 59 1.29 17.03 1.51
C LYS A 59 2.50 17.90 1.15
N GLN A 60 3.72 17.37 1.25
CA GLN A 60 4.96 18.15 1.09
C GLN A 60 5.92 17.48 0.11
N GLY A 61 6.26 18.21 -0.94
CA GLY A 61 7.20 17.79 -1.99
C GLY A 61 6.60 16.76 -2.95
N ARG A 62 7.32 16.48 -4.04
CA ARG A 62 6.94 15.41 -4.97
C ARG A 62 7.13 14.05 -4.32
N LYS A 63 6.23 13.12 -4.63
CA LYS A 63 6.27 11.74 -4.16
C LYS A 63 6.09 10.84 -5.37
N ARG A 64 6.89 9.78 -5.43
CA ARG A 64 6.67 8.71 -6.39
C ARG A 64 5.72 7.70 -5.78
N LEU A 65 4.77 7.22 -6.56
CA LEU A 65 3.89 6.12 -6.18
C LEU A 65 4.31 4.86 -6.94
N PHE A 66 4.42 3.77 -6.19
CA PHE A 66 4.67 2.44 -6.72
C PHE A 66 3.48 1.54 -6.42
N VAL A 67 2.92 0.92 -7.46
CA VAL A 67 1.83 -0.06 -7.34
C VAL A 67 2.32 -1.40 -7.87
N GLN A 68 2.25 -2.43 -7.04
CA GLN A 68 2.60 -3.80 -7.37
C GLN A 68 1.32 -4.64 -7.44
N VAL A 69 1.05 -5.22 -8.61
CA VAL A 69 -0.06 -6.16 -8.81
C VAL A 69 0.52 -7.53 -9.12
N LYS A 70 -0.03 -8.58 -8.50
CA LYS A 70 0.25 -9.98 -8.83
C LYS A 70 -1.05 -10.65 -9.25
N SER A 71 -1.06 -11.28 -10.43
CA SER A 71 -2.18 -12.09 -10.88
C SER A 71 -2.15 -13.45 -10.17
N VAL A 72 -3.31 -13.95 -9.76
CA VAL A 72 -3.45 -15.29 -9.18
C VAL A 72 -4.44 -16.06 -10.06
N GLY A 73 -3.96 -16.59 -11.18
CA GLY A 73 -4.75 -17.40 -12.12
C GLY A 73 -4.01 -17.79 -13.41
N CYS A 74 -3.64 -19.08 -13.48
CA CYS A 74 -3.05 -19.91 -14.55
C CYS A 74 -2.13 -19.28 -15.63
N MET A 75 -0.84 -19.68 -15.56
CA MET A 75 0.27 -19.49 -16.51
C MET A 75 0.79 -18.05 -16.70
N ASP A 76 1.32 -17.46 -15.63
CA ASP A 76 2.37 -16.46 -15.77
C ASP A 76 3.73 -17.14 -15.59
N ILE A 77 4.38 -17.49 -16.70
CA ILE A 77 5.80 -17.87 -16.73
C ILE A 77 6.66 -16.60 -16.60
N ALA A 78 6.40 -15.80 -15.57
CA ALA A 78 7.20 -14.66 -15.17
C ALA A 78 6.59 -14.12 -13.89
N ASN A 79 7.43 -13.71 -12.95
CA ASN A 79 7.03 -12.84 -11.85
C ASN A 79 6.52 -11.50 -12.44
N ASN A 80 5.28 -11.47 -12.94
CA ASN A 80 4.67 -10.33 -13.60
C ASN A 80 4.31 -9.25 -12.56
N LEU A 81 5.33 -8.51 -12.17
CA LEU A 81 5.24 -7.25 -11.45
C LEU A 81 4.84 -6.18 -12.47
N ILE A 82 3.56 -5.82 -12.52
CA ILE A 82 3.16 -4.62 -13.26
C ILE A 82 3.52 -3.42 -12.38
N MET A 83 4.51 -2.65 -12.83
CA MET A 83 4.97 -1.42 -12.16
C MET A 83 4.34 -0.23 -12.89
N ALA A 84 3.47 0.51 -12.21
CA ALA A 84 2.94 1.78 -12.70
C ALA A 84 3.59 2.91 -11.89
N PRO A 85 4.72 3.48 -12.35
CA PRO A 85 5.28 4.67 -11.71
C PRO A 85 4.35 5.85 -11.96
N TYR A 86 4.04 6.60 -10.91
CA TYR A 86 3.43 7.93 -11.01
C TYR A 86 4.38 8.97 -10.40
N ASP A 87 4.59 10.05 -11.14
CA ASP A 87 5.48 11.17 -10.83
C ASP A 87 4.74 12.39 -10.25
#